data_AF-A0A1F4HNJ2-F1
#
_entry.id   AF-A0A1F4HNJ2-F1
#
_cell.length_a   1.000
_cell.length_b   1.000
_cell.length_c   1.000
_cell.angle_alpha   90.00
_cell.angle_beta   90.00
_cell.angle_gamma   90.00
#
_symmetry.space_group_name_H-M   'P 1'
#
loop_
_entity.id
_entity.type
_entity.pdbx_description
1 polymer ?
#
loop_
_entity_poly.entity_id
_entity_poly.type
_entity_poly.pdbx_seq_one_letter_code
_entity_poly.pdbx_strand_id
1 'polypeptide(L)'
;MGDGVVALILLIAFVASAILFARSRSSQIDDIERGLPAELRGAEIAYAERTFRSHRHRLVARLDRAYRTPAGVQLVELKTRPRDAVYMSDVIELSTQRIALQDETGETVSDEAWVVVQNSRSGSRRPSRVRLLGLSEIAAMRERYVAVVHGRVGRPAPARTPSQCDQCAHKARCGAKYQDRA
;
A
#
# COMPACT_ATOMS: atom_id res chain seq x y z
N MET A 1 -47.10 21.01 29.99
CA MET A 1 -45.89 21.78 29.60
C MET A 1 -44.62 20.92 29.49
N GLY A 2 -44.60 19.65 29.93
CA GLY A 2 -43.40 18.80 29.83
C GLY A 2 -43.13 18.23 28.43
N ASP A 3 -44.16 17.77 27.73
CA ASP A 3 -43.97 16.96 26.51
C ASP A 3 -43.39 17.75 25.33
N GLY A 4 -43.79 19.01 25.17
CA GLY A 4 -43.25 19.89 24.12
C GLY A 4 -41.79 20.29 24.35
N VAL A 5 -41.38 20.43 25.61
CA VAL A 5 -39.99 20.73 25.98
C VAL A 5 -39.11 19.49 25.76
N VAL A 6 -39.60 18.31 26.15
CA VAL A 6 -38.91 17.03 25.90
C VAL A 6 -38.76 16.79 24.38
N ALA A 7 -39.82 17.00 23.60
CA ALA A 7 -39.76 16.85 22.14
C ALA A 7 -38.76 17.82 21.48
N LEU A 8 -38.72 19.07 21.95
CA LEU A 8 -37.77 20.07 21.46
C LEU A 8 -36.32 19.69 21.80
N ILE A 9 -36.06 19.19 23.02
CA ILE A 9 -34.72 18.73 23.43
C ILE A 9 -34.26 17.53 22.57
N LEU A 10 -35.14 16.56 22.33
CA LEU A 10 -34.83 15.40 21.48
C LEU A 10 -34.53 15.81 20.03
N LEU A 11 -35.30 16.75 19.48
CA LEU A 11 -35.07 17.29 18.14
C LEU A 11 -33.71 17.99 18.04
N ILE A 12 -33.37 18.83 19.03
CA ILE A 12 -32.07 19.53 19.08
C ILE A 12 -30.93 18.51 19.18
N ALA A 13 -31.06 17.51 20.05
CA ALA A 13 -30.04 16.46 20.20
C ALA A 13 -29.85 15.65 18.90
N PHE A 14 -30.94 15.32 18.20
CA PHE A 14 -30.89 14.63 16.92
C PHE A 14 -30.19 15.47 15.84
N VAL A 15 -30.56 16.76 15.70
CA VAL A 15 -29.94 17.67 14.74
C VAL A 15 -28.45 17.88 15.07
N ALA A 16 -28.11 18.11 16.34
CA ALA A 16 -26.73 18.24 16.77
C ALA A 16 -25.90 16.97 16.48
N SER A 17 -26.47 15.79 16.74
CA SER A 17 -25.83 14.50 16.43
C SER A 17 -25.63 14.33 14.91
N ALA A 18 -26.63 14.66 14.10
CA ALA A 18 -26.53 14.60 12.64
C ALA A 18 -25.45 15.55 12.09
N ILE A 19 -25.36 16.78 12.62
CA ILE A 19 -24.31 17.74 12.24
C ILE A 19 -22.92 17.23 12.63
N LEU A 20 -22.76 16.72 13.86
CA LEU A 20 -21.48 16.17 14.32
C LEU A 20 -21.07 14.95 13.48
N PHE A 21 -22.01 14.08 13.15
CA PHE A 21 -21.78 12.93 12.27
C PHE A 21 -21.40 13.36 10.85
N ALA A 22 -22.07 14.35 10.27
CA ALA A 22 -21.72 14.88 8.95
C ALA A 22 -20.31 15.50 8.95
N ARG A 23 -19.94 16.25 10.00
CA ARG A 23 -18.61 16.87 10.13
C ARG A 23 -17.50 15.84 10.32
N SER A 24 -17.73 14.81 11.14
CA SER A 24 -16.75 13.74 11.33
C SER A 24 -16.53 12.95 10.04
N ARG A 25 -17.60 12.67 9.29
CA ARG A 25 -17.53 11.99 8.00
C ARG A 25 -16.83 12.83 6.93
N SER A 26 -17.09 14.14 6.88
CA SER A 26 -16.35 15.07 6.00
C SER A 26 -14.86 15.06 6.31
N SER A 27 -14.47 15.14 7.59
CA SER A 27 -13.06 15.09 8.00
C SER A 27 -12.38 13.77 7.62
N GLN A 28 -13.09 12.65 7.76
CA GLN A 28 -12.58 11.34 7.32
C GLN A 28 -12.43 11.26 5.80
N ILE A 29 -13.37 11.80 5.03
CA ILE A 29 -13.26 11.89 3.56
C ILE A 29 -12.08 12.77 3.19
N ASP A 30 -11.94 13.95 3.81
CA ASP A 30 -10.82 14.85 3.58
C ASP A 30 -9.47 14.16 3.88
N ASP A 31 -9.37 13.36 4.95
CA ASP A 31 -8.15 12.60 5.23
C ASP A 31 -7.94 11.42 4.27
N ILE A 32 -9.00 10.75 3.83
CA ILE A 32 -8.92 9.69 2.81
C ILE A 32 -8.44 10.24 1.47
N GLU A 33 -8.95 11.41 1.07
CA GLU A 33 -8.62 12.07 -0.19
C GLU A 33 -7.33 12.87 -0.14
N ARG A 34 -6.86 13.24 1.06
CA ARG A 34 -5.61 13.99 1.24
C ARG A 34 -4.44 13.22 0.66
N GLY A 35 -3.82 13.82 -0.35
CA GLY A 35 -2.66 13.25 -1.04
C GLY A 35 -2.99 12.21 -2.11
N LEU A 36 -4.28 11.90 -2.34
CA LEU A 36 -4.67 11.13 -3.52
C LEU A 36 -4.37 11.92 -4.80
N PRO A 37 -3.94 11.22 -5.87
CA PRO A 37 -3.83 11.84 -7.19
C PRO A 37 -5.19 12.36 -7.66
N ALA A 38 -5.17 13.41 -8.47
CA ALA A 38 -6.37 14.13 -8.87
C ALA A 38 -7.44 13.25 -9.53
N GLU A 39 -6.99 12.28 -10.32
CA GLU A 39 -7.84 11.33 -11.03
C GLU A 39 -8.57 10.32 -10.13
N LEU A 40 -8.17 10.18 -8.86
CA LEU A 40 -8.79 9.24 -7.91
C LEU A 40 -9.61 9.92 -6.83
N ARG A 41 -9.68 11.26 -6.81
CA ARG A 41 -10.56 11.98 -5.88
C ARG A 41 -12.02 11.73 -6.25
N GLY A 42 -12.85 11.40 -5.27
CA GLY A 42 -14.23 10.96 -5.46
C GLY A 42 -14.40 9.57 -6.10
N ALA A 43 -13.32 8.85 -6.42
CA ALA A 43 -13.43 7.48 -6.94
C ALA A 43 -13.87 6.51 -5.84
N GLU A 44 -14.71 5.52 -6.21
CA GLU A 44 -15.16 4.48 -5.29
C GLU A 44 -13.97 3.59 -4.88
N ILE A 45 -13.85 3.31 -3.57
CA ILE A 45 -12.89 2.33 -3.06
C ILE A 45 -13.41 0.93 -3.43
N ALA A 46 -12.73 0.26 -4.36
CA ALA A 46 -13.02 -1.13 -4.71
C ALA A 46 -12.62 -2.08 -3.57
N TYR A 47 -11.42 -1.87 -3.04
CA TYR A 47 -10.83 -2.70 -1.99
C TYR A 47 -9.95 -1.84 -1.08
N ALA A 48 -9.99 -2.13 0.20
CA ALA A 48 -9.03 -1.61 1.16
C ALA A 48 -8.65 -2.72 2.12
N GLU A 49 -7.36 -2.83 2.45
CA GLU A 49 -6.89 -3.69 3.53
C GLU A 49 -7.38 -5.15 3.37
N ARG A 50 -7.35 -5.66 2.13
CA ARG A 50 -7.83 -6.99 1.75
C ARG A 50 -6.70 -7.84 1.16
N THR A 51 -6.68 -9.10 1.53
CA THR A 51 -5.71 -10.10 1.04
C THR A 51 -6.28 -10.84 -0.18
N PHE A 52 -5.44 -11.01 -1.20
CA PHE A 52 -5.71 -11.77 -2.41
C PHE A 52 -4.65 -12.84 -2.64
N ARG A 53 -5.01 -13.88 -3.38
CA ARG A 53 -4.23 -15.10 -3.59
C ARG A 53 -4.28 -15.51 -5.06
N SER A 54 -3.11 -15.57 -5.68
CA SER A 54 -2.94 -16.32 -6.93
C SER A 54 -2.45 -17.73 -6.60
N HIS A 55 -3.32 -18.72 -6.73
CA HIS A 55 -2.92 -20.13 -6.60
C HIS A 55 -2.02 -20.57 -7.76
N ARG A 56 -2.32 -20.11 -8.98
CA ARG A 56 -1.57 -20.41 -10.20
C ARG A 56 -0.10 -19.98 -10.08
N HIS A 57 0.14 -18.77 -9.57
CA HIS A 57 1.48 -18.22 -9.44
C HIS A 57 2.06 -18.34 -8.02
N ARG A 58 1.28 -18.92 -7.10
CA ARG A 58 1.63 -19.09 -5.68
C ARG A 58 2.09 -17.77 -5.06
N LEU A 59 1.27 -16.73 -5.26
CA LEU A 59 1.45 -15.39 -4.70
C LEU A 59 0.32 -15.10 -3.71
N VAL A 60 0.65 -14.38 -2.65
CA VAL A 60 -0.31 -13.86 -1.68
C VAL A 60 0.08 -12.41 -1.41
N ALA A 61 -0.88 -11.50 -1.51
CA ALA A 61 -0.62 -10.09 -1.29
C ALA A 61 -1.82 -9.44 -0.61
N ARG A 62 -1.54 -8.56 0.35
CA ARG A 62 -2.52 -7.66 0.95
C ARG A 62 -2.37 -6.30 0.30
N LEU A 63 -3.49 -5.74 -0.15
CA LEU A 63 -3.53 -4.40 -0.71
C LEU A 63 -3.83 -3.42 0.41
N ASP A 64 -3.20 -2.26 0.34
CA ASP A 64 -3.56 -1.11 1.15
C ASP A 64 -4.86 -0.50 0.61
N ARG A 65 -4.86 0.01 -0.64
CA ARG A 65 -6.07 0.52 -1.31
C ARG A 65 -6.13 0.23 -2.81
N ALA A 66 -7.36 0.14 -3.31
CA ALA A 66 -7.67 0.05 -4.73
C ALA A 66 -8.97 0.81 -5.04
N TYR A 67 -8.98 1.55 -6.15
CA TYR A 67 -10.08 2.42 -6.54
C TYR A 67 -10.69 1.96 -7.88
N ARG A 68 -12.02 2.04 -8.01
CA ARG A 68 -12.74 1.85 -9.29
C ARG A 68 -12.50 3.07 -10.18
N THR A 69 -12.08 2.83 -11.42
CA THR A 69 -11.99 3.86 -12.46
C THR A 69 -12.64 3.36 -13.75
N PRO A 70 -12.94 4.24 -14.73
CA PRO A 70 -13.44 3.80 -16.04
C PRO A 70 -12.48 2.84 -16.78
N ALA A 71 -11.19 2.87 -16.47
CA ALA A 71 -10.17 2.01 -17.07
C ALA A 71 -9.97 0.67 -16.33
N GLY A 72 -10.66 0.47 -15.19
CA GLY A 72 -10.50 -0.69 -14.32
C GLY A 72 -10.06 -0.31 -12.91
N VAL A 73 -9.49 -1.26 -12.19
CA VAL A 73 -9.01 -1.05 -10.81
C VAL A 73 -7.64 -0.37 -10.81
N GLN A 74 -7.53 0.70 -10.04
CA GLN A 74 -6.29 1.45 -9.83
C GLN A 74 -5.74 1.20 -8.44
N LEU A 75 -4.55 0.62 -8.33
CA LEU A 75 -3.89 0.33 -7.04
C LEU A 75 -3.22 1.58 -6.46
N VAL A 76 -3.28 1.70 -5.13
CA VAL A 76 -2.63 2.75 -4.33
C VAL A 76 -1.98 2.13 -3.10
N GLU A 77 -0.67 2.36 -2.93
CA GLU A 77 0.11 1.96 -1.75
C GLU A 77 0.47 3.19 -0.92
N LEU A 78 0.19 3.17 0.39
CA LEU A 78 0.51 4.28 1.29
C LEU A 78 1.81 3.98 2.05
N LYS A 79 2.75 4.93 2.06
CA LYS A 79 4.03 4.77 2.77
C LYS A 79 4.30 5.97 3.67
N THR A 80 4.79 5.73 4.87
CA THR A 80 5.25 6.80 5.79
C THR A 80 6.77 6.79 5.88
N ARG A 81 7.43 7.85 5.40
CA ARG A 81 8.90 7.91 5.25
C ARG A 81 9.45 9.33 5.40
N PRO A 82 10.72 9.52 5.78
CA PRO A 82 11.31 10.86 5.84
C PRO A 82 11.67 11.46 4.48
N ARG A 83 11.72 10.64 3.41
CA ARG A 83 11.98 11.07 2.03
C ARG A 83 10.80 10.71 1.15
N ASP A 84 10.47 11.62 0.25
CA ASP A 84 9.42 11.47 -0.76
C ASP A 84 9.97 10.66 -1.95
N ALA A 85 10.27 9.38 -1.71
CA ALA A 85 10.89 8.50 -2.68
C ALA A 85 10.11 7.19 -2.84
N VAL A 86 10.00 6.75 -4.09
CA VAL A 86 9.52 5.42 -4.46
C VAL A 86 10.71 4.51 -4.68
N TYR A 87 10.65 3.31 -4.11
CA TYR A 87 11.69 2.29 -4.26
C TYR A 87 11.18 1.14 -5.14
N MET A 88 12.12 0.41 -5.73
CA MET A 88 11.79 -0.78 -6.53
C MET A 88 11.01 -1.83 -5.72
N SER A 89 11.21 -1.91 -4.41
CA SER A 89 10.40 -2.77 -3.53
C SER A 89 8.92 -2.41 -3.56
N ASP A 90 8.57 -1.12 -3.65
CA ASP A 90 7.18 -0.67 -3.74
C ASP A 90 6.56 -1.13 -5.07
N VAL A 91 7.34 -1.04 -6.15
CA VAL A 91 6.91 -1.52 -7.48
C VAL A 91 6.71 -3.03 -7.48
N ILE A 92 7.62 -3.81 -6.88
CA ILE A 92 7.51 -5.27 -6.76
C ILE A 92 6.27 -5.66 -5.95
N GLU A 93 6.03 -4.96 -4.83
CA GLU A 93 4.87 -5.18 -3.97
C GLU A 93 3.55 -4.93 -4.71
N LEU A 94 3.39 -3.75 -5.31
CA LEU A 94 2.22 -3.40 -6.12
C LEU A 94 2.02 -4.33 -7.32
N SER A 95 3.10 -4.77 -7.97
CA SER A 95 3.03 -5.72 -9.09
C SER A 95 2.54 -7.09 -8.63
N THR A 96 2.97 -7.54 -7.45
CA THR A 96 2.50 -8.78 -6.84
C THR A 96 1.03 -8.68 -6.43
N GLN A 97 0.63 -7.54 -5.83
CA GLN A 97 -0.76 -7.23 -5.51
C GLN A 97 -1.65 -7.26 -6.75
N ARG A 98 -1.21 -6.64 -7.86
CA ARG A 98 -1.93 -6.65 -9.14
C ARG A 98 -2.20 -8.08 -9.61
N ILE A 99 -1.15 -8.90 -9.74
CA ILE A 99 -1.29 -10.28 -10.24
C ILE A 99 -2.20 -11.10 -9.32
N ALA A 100 -2.04 -10.99 -8.00
CA ALA A 100 -2.87 -11.72 -7.04
C ALA A 100 -4.35 -11.31 -7.11
N LEU A 101 -4.64 -10.01 -7.23
CA LEU A 101 -6.01 -9.51 -7.38
C LEU A 101 -6.62 -10.00 -8.70
N GLN A 102 -5.93 -9.80 -9.83
CA GLN A 102 -6.43 -10.20 -11.15
C GLN A 102 -6.77 -11.68 -11.22
N ASP A 103 -5.91 -12.54 -10.65
CA ASP A 103 -6.14 -13.98 -10.65
C ASP A 103 -7.31 -14.40 -9.74
N GLU A 104 -7.53 -13.73 -8.61
CA GLU A 104 -8.59 -14.09 -7.67
C GLU A 104 -9.96 -13.57 -8.11
N THR A 105 -10.03 -12.37 -8.69
CA THR A 105 -11.31 -11.71 -9.02
C THR A 105 -11.65 -11.69 -10.50
N GLY A 106 -10.67 -11.88 -11.39
CA GLY A 106 -10.84 -11.69 -12.83
C GLY A 106 -10.96 -10.23 -13.27
N GLU A 107 -10.80 -9.26 -12.37
CA GLU A 107 -10.94 -7.84 -12.70
C GLU A 107 -9.76 -7.32 -13.52
N THR A 108 -10.03 -6.36 -14.40
CA THR A 108 -8.98 -5.59 -15.07
C THR A 108 -8.34 -4.62 -14.09
N VAL A 109 -7.04 -4.75 -13.87
CA VAL A 109 -6.24 -3.84 -13.03
C VAL A 109 -5.23 -3.13 -13.91
N SER A 110 -5.07 -1.83 -13.69
CA SER A 110 -4.11 -0.98 -14.39
C SER A 110 -2.68 -1.54 -14.32
N ASP A 111 -1.89 -1.36 -15.39
CA ASP A 111 -0.46 -1.64 -15.41
C ASP A 111 0.38 -0.51 -14.78
N GLU A 112 -0.29 0.57 -14.38
CA GLU A 112 0.25 1.64 -13.55
C GLU A 112 -0.35 1.60 -12.14
N ALA A 113 0.37 2.13 -11.16
CA ALA A 113 -0.08 2.25 -9.78
C ALA A 113 0.39 3.57 -9.17
N TRP A 114 -0.16 3.89 -8.01
CA TRP A 114 0.24 5.06 -7.23
C TRP A 114 0.90 4.65 -5.92
N VAL A 115 2.03 5.27 -5.61
CA VAL A 115 2.62 5.27 -4.27
C VAL A 115 2.39 6.63 -3.67
N VAL A 116 1.69 6.70 -2.53
CA VAL A 116 1.48 7.95 -1.80
C VAL A 116 2.39 7.95 -0.59
N VAL A 117 3.43 8.79 -0.65
CA VAL A 117 4.36 8.92 0.47
C VAL A 117 3.90 10.04 1.40
N GLN A 118 3.55 9.70 2.63
CA GLN A 118 3.44 10.65 3.73
C GLN A 118 4.83 10.92 4.31
N ASN A 119 5.27 12.16 4.19
CA ASN A 119 6.51 12.60 4.78
C ASN A 119 6.39 12.58 6.31
N SER A 120 7.23 11.81 6.99
CA SER A 120 7.16 11.62 8.45
C SER A 120 7.54 12.87 9.25
N ARG A 121 8.11 13.90 8.62
CA ARG A 121 8.54 15.15 9.27
C ARG A 121 7.53 16.28 9.07
N SER A 122 7.05 16.47 7.83
CA SER A 122 6.11 17.55 7.49
C SER A 122 4.65 17.11 7.49
N GLY A 123 4.36 15.81 7.47
CA GLY A 123 3.01 15.27 7.28
C GLY A 123 2.45 15.45 5.86
N SER A 124 3.21 16.05 4.93
CA SER A 124 2.78 16.23 3.54
C SER A 124 2.68 14.88 2.84
N ARG A 125 1.66 14.70 1.99
CA ARG A 125 1.48 13.49 1.19
C ARG A 125 1.77 13.77 -0.28
N ARG A 126 2.65 12.97 -0.88
CA ARG A 126 3.06 13.12 -2.28
C ARG A 126 2.71 11.86 -3.08
N PRO A 127 1.75 11.92 -4.01
CA PRO A 127 1.46 10.83 -4.92
C PRO A 127 2.54 10.74 -6.01
N SER A 128 2.97 9.52 -6.32
CA SER A 128 3.91 9.22 -7.42
C SER A 128 3.37 8.04 -8.23
N ARG A 129 3.22 8.23 -9.54
CA ARG A 129 2.80 7.17 -10.45
C ARG A 129 3.98 6.26 -10.78
N VAL A 130 3.75 4.96 -10.84
CA VAL A 130 4.73 3.95 -11.23
C VAL A 130 4.14 2.99 -12.25
N ARG A 131 4.99 2.48 -13.14
CA ARG A 131 4.65 1.36 -14.01
C ARG A 131 5.00 0.05 -13.32
N LEU A 132 4.08 -0.91 -13.38
CA LEU A 132 4.20 -2.20 -12.72
C LEU A 132 4.94 -3.20 -13.59
N LEU A 133 5.59 -4.14 -12.91
CA LEU A 133 6.29 -5.26 -13.52
C LEU A 133 5.29 -6.28 -14.07
N GLY A 134 5.74 -6.99 -15.10
CA GLY A 134 5.01 -8.09 -15.71
C GLY A 134 5.06 -9.36 -14.85
N LEU A 135 4.23 -10.33 -15.25
CA LEU A 135 4.17 -11.64 -14.59
C LEU A 135 5.52 -12.37 -14.64
N SER A 136 6.24 -12.30 -15.76
CA SER A 136 7.54 -12.98 -15.93
C SER A 136 8.60 -12.47 -14.96
N GLU A 137 8.65 -11.16 -14.73
CA GLU A 137 9.59 -10.52 -13.81
C GLU A 137 9.31 -10.93 -12.36
N ILE A 138 8.02 -10.91 -11.96
CA ILE A 138 7.61 -11.36 -10.62
C ILE A 138 7.84 -12.86 -10.43
N ALA A 139 7.58 -13.67 -11.46
CA ALA A 139 7.85 -15.11 -11.43
C ALA A 139 9.35 -15.39 -11.24
N ALA A 140 10.24 -14.70 -11.97
CA ALA A 140 11.68 -14.84 -11.81
C ALA A 140 12.16 -14.43 -10.41
N MET A 141 11.60 -13.36 -9.83
CA MET A 141 11.89 -12.96 -8.44
C MET A 141 11.42 -14.01 -7.43
N ARG A 142 10.24 -14.59 -7.64
CA ARG A 142 9.69 -15.66 -6.81
C ARG A 142 10.57 -16.91 -6.86
N GLU A 143 11.00 -17.33 -8.06
CA GLU A 143 11.91 -18.47 -8.23
C GLU A 143 13.23 -18.24 -7.50
N ARG A 144 13.80 -17.05 -7.64
CA ARG A 144 15.00 -16.66 -6.89
C ARG A 144 14.76 -16.69 -5.38
N TYR A 145 13.64 -16.17 -4.90
CA TYR A 145 13.28 -16.22 -3.47
C TYR A 145 13.22 -17.67 -2.96
N VAL A 146 12.55 -18.56 -3.69
CA VAL A 146 12.47 -20.00 -3.35
C VAL A 146 13.87 -20.63 -3.33
N ALA A 147 14.73 -20.32 -4.30
CA ALA A 147 16.11 -20.81 -4.32
C ALA A 147 16.91 -20.30 -3.11
N VAL A 148 16.75 -19.03 -2.71
CA VAL A 148 17.40 -18.44 -1.53
C VAL A 148 16.93 -19.14 -0.26
N VAL A 149 15.62 -19.29 -0.06
CA VAL A 149 15.03 -19.89 1.14
C VAL A 149 15.44 -21.36 1.30
N HIS A 150 15.54 -22.10 0.20
CA HIS A 150 15.98 -23.50 0.23
C HIS A 150 17.50 -23.69 0.17
N GLY A 151 18.30 -22.62 0.26
CA GLY A 151 19.76 -22.70 0.25
C GLY A 151 20.35 -23.23 -1.07
N ARG A 152 19.61 -23.12 -2.18
CA ARG A 152 20.02 -23.56 -3.52
C ARG A 152 20.84 -22.50 -4.28
N VAL A 153 20.99 -21.32 -3.68
CA VAL A 153 21.89 -20.27 -4.19
C VAL A 153 23.28 -20.45 -3.58
N GLY A 154 24.32 -20.17 -4.37
CA GLY A 154 25.69 -20.09 -3.88
C GLY A 154 25.91 -18.92 -2.92
N ARG A 155 27.18 -18.54 -2.72
CA ARG A 155 27.52 -17.36 -1.89
C ARG A 155 26.78 -16.12 -2.44
N PRO A 156 25.90 -15.47 -1.66
CA PRO A 156 25.19 -14.29 -2.14
C PRO A 156 26.17 -13.14 -2.34
N ALA A 157 25.96 -12.32 -3.37
CA ALA A 157 26.74 -11.10 -3.56
C ALA A 157 26.67 -10.20 -2.31
N PRO A 158 27.76 -9.48 -1.97
CA PRO A 158 27.73 -8.49 -0.90
C PRO A 158 26.75 -7.35 -1.25
N ALA A 159 26.40 -6.55 -0.24
CA ALA A 159 25.67 -5.32 -0.47
C ALA A 159 26.43 -4.41 -1.44
N ARG A 160 25.71 -3.61 -2.24
CA ARG A 160 26.35 -2.72 -3.22
C ARG A 160 27.10 -1.57 -2.54
N THR A 161 26.62 -1.16 -1.36
CA THR A 161 27.25 -0.13 -0.54
C THR A 161 27.22 -0.54 0.94
N PRO A 162 28.22 -0.13 1.74
CA PRO A 162 28.21 -0.37 3.19
C PRO A 162 26.94 0.18 3.88
N SER A 163 26.42 1.31 3.39
CA SER A 163 25.21 1.95 3.93
C SER A 163 23.95 1.09 3.89
N GLN A 164 23.86 0.10 2.99
CA GLN A 164 22.76 -0.87 2.98
C GLN A 164 22.84 -1.86 4.16
N CYS A 165 24.04 -2.08 4.72
CA CYS A 165 24.25 -2.93 5.88
C CYS A 165 24.02 -2.19 7.20
N ASP A 166 24.15 -0.85 7.25
CA ASP A 166 24.14 -0.08 8.50
C ASP A 166 22.87 -0.22 9.33
N GLN A 167 21.73 -0.37 8.67
CA GLN A 167 20.42 -0.58 9.32
C GLN A 167 19.97 -2.05 9.27
N CYS A 168 20.83 -2.97 8.83
CA CYS A 168 20.50 -4.37 8.67
C CYS A 168 20.63 -5.13 10.01
N ALA A 169 19.53 -5.67 10.52
CA ALA A 169 19.51 -6.50 11.73
C ALA A 169 20.40 -7.77 11.65
N HIS A 170 20.84 -8.15 10.44
CA HIS A 170 21.71 -9.31 10.22
C HIS A 170 23.19 -8.95 10.07
N LYS A 171 23.59 -7.68 10.19
CA LYS A 171 24.97 -7.21 9.95
C LYS A 171 26.02 -8.04 10.70
N ALA A 172 25.86 -8.23 12.00
CA ALA A 172 26.80 -9.01 12.82
C ALA A 172 26.94 -10.47 12.35
N ARG A 173 25.81 -11.13 12.06
CA ARG A 173 25.81 -12.52 11.55
C ARG A 173 26.47 -12.63 10.18
N CYS A 174 26.22 -11.66 9.31
CA CYS A 174 26.84 -11.59 7.99
C CYS A 174 28.36 -11.33 8.09
N GLY A 175 28.80 -10.44 8.98
CA GLY A 175 30.22 -10.18 9.24
C GLY A 175 30.95 -11.43 9.72
N ALA A 176 30.40 -12.15 10.70
CA ALA A 176 30.99 -13.39 11.21
C ALA A 176 31.09 -14.49 10.15
N LYS A 177 30.09 -14.62 9.27
CA LYS A 177 30.03 -15.68 8.26
C LYS A 177 30.85 -15.39 7.01
N TYR A 178 30.83 -14.15 6.52
CA TYR A 178 31.35 -13.82 5.20
C TYR A 178 32.59 -12.91 5.21
N GLN A 179 32.85 -12.21 6.32
CA GLN A 179 34.02 -11.35 6.58
C GLN A 179 34.22 -10.17 5.59
N ASP A 180 33.31 -9.99 4.63
CA ASP A 180 33.37 -8.98 3.56
C ASP A 180 32.17 -8.01 3.57
N ARG A 181 31.43 -7.94 4.69
CA ARG A 181 30.14 -7.23 4.82
C ARG A 181 30.09 -6.28 6.03
N ALA A 182 31.24 -5.74 6.42
CA ALA A 182 31.34 -4.71 7.47
C ALA A 182 30.78 -3.36 7.01
#